data_AF-A0A930N2M3-F1
#
_entry.id   AF-A0A930N2M3-F1
#
_cell.length_a   1.000
_cell.length_b   1.000
_cell.length_c   1.000
_cell.angle_alpha   90.00
_cell.angle_beta   90.00
_cell.angle_gamma   90.00
#
_symmetry.space_group_name_H-M   'P 1'
#
loop_
_entity.id
_entity.type
_entity.pdbx_description
1 polymer ?
#
loop_
_entity_poly.entity_id
_entity_poly.type
_entity_poly.pdbx_seq_one_letter_code
_entity_poly.pdbx_strand_id
1 'polypeptide(L)'
;TCACRRCNKEKGNRTALEYIRAKGWEDEYMERINGLLDKKAISYSKHQRLRWLKEDIPSDFLERQLRLTQYISRQAMAILQQGIRRVSASEGGVTARLRSLWGYDDILHTLNLDRYDSMGETERVSREGETTEKLRITNWSKRMDHRHHAIDALVVASTRQGYIQRLNRVSSESEREAMSGEIEVQKAANTDKLSLLERWLTQRPHLSVRAVSDKVAEILISYRPGKRVVTRGRNIYRKKTADGREVTCVQRGVLVPRGELMEASLYGKILSQGRERIVKRYPLHDLKGEVVDPCLRELIAEYNQEITSKVKAKGAPLYLDAAEKQEVRSVRCYVTQPSVAKAIPIRFDERGRAITFVKSGNNHHLALYRTPQGKLEESIVSFWDAVDRARYGIPLVITRPREVMEQVLQRGDVPESVLSLLPPSDWVFVDSLQPDEMVIIGLSDEELQRALEVQDYRKLSEHLYRVQKVSSLYYVFRYHLETSVADDKNTSGRIPKFHR
;
A
#
# COMPACT_ATOMS: atom_id res chain seq x y z
N THR A 1 -30.25 -1.10 -16.28
CA THR A 1 -30.32 -1.09 -17.76
C THR A 1 -30.71 0.31 -18.19
N CYS A 2 -30.23 0.80 -19.33
CA CYS A 2 -30.78 2.03 -19.92
C CYS A 2 -32.01 1.63 -20.75
N ALA A 3 -33.14 2.28 -20.56
CA ALA A 3 -34.39 1.96 -21.23
C ALA A 3 -35.22 3.22 -21.43
N CYS A 4 -36.15 3.20 -22.39
CA CYS A 4 -37.00 4.33 -22.70
C CYS A 4 -37.86 4.72 -21.49
N ARG A 5 -38.09 6.03 -21.27
CA ARG A 5 -38.85 6.54 -20.11
C ARG A 5 -40.25 5.92 -20.01
N ARG A 6 -40.96 5.79 -21.13
CA ARG A 6 -42.28 5.15 -21.23
C ARG A 6 -42.23 3.68 -20.81
N CYS A 7 -41.22 2.94 -21.30
CA CYS A 7 -40.98 1.53 -21.00
C CYS A 7 -40.76 1.31 -19.50
N ASN A 8 -39.96 2.17 -18.86
CA ASN A 8 -39.73 2.09 -17.41
C ASN A 8 -40.99 2.41 -16.59
N LYS A 9 -41.81 3.37 -17.06
CA LYS A 9 -43.09 3.71 -16.41
C LYS A 9 -44.08 2.55 -16.51
N GLU A 10 -44.17 1.90 -17.66
CA GLU A 10 -45.07 0.77 -17.91
C GLU A 10 -44.63 -0.51 -17.17
N LYS A 11 -43.32 -0.75 -17.07
CA LYS A 11 -42.76 -1.86 -16.29
C LYS A 11 -43.16 -1.78 -14.81
N GLY A 12 -43.10 -0.59 -14.23
CA GLY A 12 -43.38 -0.37 -12.80
C GLY A 12 -42.47 -1.23 -11.90
N ASN A 13 -43.06 -1.78 -10.83
CA ASN A 13 -42.36 -2.56 -9.82
C ASN A 13 -42.16 -4.05 -10.18
N ARG A 14 -42.53 -4.47 -11.40
CA ARG A 14 -42.31 -5.84 -11.90
C ARG A 14 -40.83 -6.10 -12.18
N THR A 15 -40.38 -7.35 -12.07
CA THR A 15 -39.03 -7.72 -12.56
C THR A 15 -38.95 -7.59 -14.07
N ALA A 16 -37.73 -7.63 -14.62
CA ALA A 16 -37.56 -7.55 -16.07
C ALA A 16 -38.26 -8.73 -16.76
N LEU A 17 -38.10 -9.95 -16.25
CA LEU A 17 -38.73 -11.14 -16.80
C LEU A 17 -40.25 -11.12 -16.65
N GLU A 18 -40.79 -10.70 -15.51
CA GLU A 18 -42.25 -10.56 -15.32
C GLU A 18 -42.89 -9.59 -16.32
N TYR A 19 -42.23 -8.46 -16.58
CA TYR A 19 -42.70 -7.49 -17.56
C TYR A 19 -42.64 -8.03 -18.99
N ILE A 20 -41.55 -8.70 -19.35
CA ILE A 20 -41.34 -9.29 -20.67
C ILE A 20 -42.32 -10.44 -20.93
N ARG A 21 -42.56 -11.30 -19.93
CA ARG A 21 -43.57 -12.37 -19.99
C ARG A 21 -44.97 -11.82 -20.21
N ALA A 22 -45.33 -10.76 -19.48
CA ALA A 22 -46.62 -10.09 -19.67
C ALA A 22 -46.80 -9.47 -21.07
N LYS A 23 -45.72 -9.29 -21.83
CA LYS A 23 -45.72 -8.81 -23.22
C LYS A 23 -45.55 -9.92 -24.26
N GLY A 24 -45.25 -11.16 -23.84
CA GLY A 24 -44.99 -12.28 -24.74
C GLY A 24 -43.65 -12.23 -25.47
N TRP A 25 -42.67 -11.46 -24.98
CA TRP A 25 -41.37 -11.26 -25.63
C TRP A 25 -40.23 -12.09 -25.02
N GLU A 26 -40.55 -13.24 -24.42
CA GLU A 26 -39.58 -14.01 -23.62
C GLU A 26 -38.42 -14.55 -24.47
N ASP A 27 -38.70 -15.11 -25.64
CA ASP A 27 -37.68 -15.70 -26.50
C ASP A 27 -36.67 -14.66 -27.02
N GLU A 28 -37.17 -13.55 -27.57
CA GLU A 28 -36.34 -12.43 -28.04
C GLU A 28 -35.50 -11.83 -26.90
N TYR A 29 -36.08 -11.74 -25.70
CA TYR A 29 -35.38 -11.23 -24.53
C TYR A 29 -34.26 -12.17 -24.07
N MET A 30 -34.52 -13.48 -24.05
CA MET A 30 -33.56 -14.51 -23.68
C MET A 30 -32.40 -14.56 -24.66
N GLU A 31 -32.68 -14.51 -25.97
CA GLU A 31 -31.66 -14.44 -27.02
C GLU A 31 -30.78 -13.20 -26.86
N ARG A 32 -31.40 -12.04 -26.64
CA ARG A 32 -30.67 -10.78 -26.43
C ARG A 32 -29.74 -10.83 -25.22
N ILE A 33 -30.19 -11.32 -24.07
CA ILE A 33 -29.32 -11.37 -22.89
C ILE A 33 -28.22 -12.42 -23.03
N ASN A 34 -28.48 -13.55 -23.69
CA ASN A 34 -27.47 -14.56 -24.01
C ASN A 34 -26.38 -13.98 -24.92
N GLY A 35 -26.77 -13.34 -26.03
CA GLY A 35 -25.81 -12.70 -26.92
C GLY A 35 -24.97 -11.61 -26.24
N LEU A 36 -25.53 -10.89 -25.26
CA LEU A 36 -24.77 -9.93 -24.46
C LEU A 36 -23.77 -10.60 -23.49
N LEU A 37 -24.09 -11.79 -22.97
CA LEU A 37 -23.19 -12.56 -22.13
C LEU A 37 -22.03 -13.14 -22.96
N ASP A 38 -22.33 -13.71 -24.13
CA ASP A 38 -21.34 -14.30 -25.03
C ASP A 38 -20.34 -13.25 -25.53
N LYS A 39 -20.83 -12.04 -25.83
CA LYS A 39 -20.00 -10.86 -26.17
C LYS A 39 -19.25 -10.27 -24.96
N LYS A 40 -19.40 -10.84 -23.77
CA LYS A 40 -18.86 -10.32 -22.49
C LYS A 40 -19.26 -8.87 -22.19
N ALA A 41 -20.35 -8.38 -22.80
CA ALA A 41 -20.87 -7.03 -22.58
C ALA A 41 -21.63 -6.91 -21.25
N ILE A 42 -22.10 -8.03 -20.71
CA ILE A 42 -22.66 -8.14 -19.36
C ILE A 42 -21.97 -9.27 -18.59
N SER A 43 -21.87 -9.12 -17.27
CA SER A 43 -21.35 -10.19 -16.42
C SER A 43 -22.35 -11.33 -16.26
N TYR A 44 -21.85 -12.53 -15.96
CA TYR A 44 -22.68 -13.69 -15.64
C TYR A 44 -23.70 -13.39 -14.53
N SER A 45 -23.29 -12.68 -13.47
CA SER A 45 -24.19 -12.28 -12.39
C SER A 45 -25.29 -11.31 -12.85
N LYS A 46 -25.00 -10.42 -13.79
CA LYS A 46 -25.99 -9.50 -14.36
C LYS A 46 -26.98 -10.24 -15.26
N HIS A 47 -26.49 -11.21 -16.03
CA HIS A 47 -27.33 -12.11 -16.84
C HIS A 47 -28.31 -12.91 -15.98
N GLN A 48 -27.84 -13.55 -14.90
CA GLN A 48 -28.70 -14.27 -13.96
C GLN A 48 -29.78 -13.36 -13.33
N ARG A 49 -29.40 -12.17 -12.85
CA ARG A 49 -30.33 -11.22 -12.21
C ARG A 49 -31.43 -10.71 -13.16
N LEU A 50 -31.15 -10.63 -14.45
CA LEU A 50 -32.13 -10.21 -15.45
C LEU A 50 -33.22 -11.27 -15.69
N ARG A 51 -32.98 -12.53 -15.26
CA ARG A 51 -33.91 -13.66 -15.34
C ARG A 51 -34.71 -13.89 -14.07
N TRP A 52 -34.45 -13.17 -13.00
CA TRP A 52 -35.14 -13.39 -11.73
C TRP A 52 -36.60 -12.95 -11.79
N LEU A 53 -37.49 -13.81 -11.29
CA LEU A 53 -38.83 -13.45 -10.86
C LEU A 53 -38.77 -12.85 -9.44
N LYS A 54 -39.87 -12.27 -8.96
CA LYS A 54 -39.94 -11.72 -7.60
C LYS A 54 -39.70 -12.75 -6.50
N GLU A 55 -39.93 -14.03 -6.79
CA GLU A 55 -39.72 -15.15 -5.86
C GLU A 55 -38.25 -15.59 -5.80
N ASP A 56 -37.53 -15.51 -6.92
CA ASP A 56 -36.10 -15.83 -7.02
C ASP A 56 -35.19 -14.80 -6.34
N ILE A 57 -35.77 -13.64 -6.03
CA ILE A 57 -35.18 -12.50 -5.33
C ILE A 57 -35.01 -12.94 -3.86
N PRO A 58 -33.81 -13.32 -3.37
CA PRO A 58 -33.64 -13.94 -2.05
C PRO A 58 -34.18 -13.07 -0.93
N SER A 59 -35.06 -13.59 -0.07
CA SER A 59 -35.71 -12.84 1.01
C SER A 59 -34.74 -12.54 2.18
N ASP A 60 -33.70 -13.35 2.33
CA ASP A 60 -32.73 -13.20 3.40
C ASP A 60 -31.75 -12.05 3.12
N PHE A 61 -31.94 -10.99 3.90
CA PHE A 61 -31.22 -9.72 3.86
C PHE A 61 -29.69 -9.92 4.03
N LEU A 62 -29.29 -10.94 4.78
CA LEU A 62 -27.89 -11.28 5.02
C LEU A 62 -27.19 -11.81 3.75
N GLU A 63 -27.79 -12.72 2.99
CA GLU A 63 -27.13 -13.31 1.81
C GLU A 63 -26.94 -12.32 0.65
N ARG A 64 -27.82 -11.31 0.53
CA ARG A 64 -27.66 -10.22 -0.44
C ARG A 64 -26.47 -9.30 -0.13
N GLN A 65 -26.22 -9.04 1.14
CA GLN A 65 -25.09 -8.20 1.59
C GLN A 65 -23.79 -9.01 1.78
N LEU A 66 -23.90 -10.30 2.08
CA LEU A 66 -22.76 -11.18 2.38
C LEU A 66 -21.94 -11.60 1.15
N ARG A 67 -22.39 -11.29 -0.06
CA ARG A 67 -21.60 -11.63 -1.26
C ARG A 67 -20.37 -10.74 -1.44
N LEU A 68 -20.24 -9.61 -0.73
CA LEU A 68 -19.05 -8.75 -0.71
C LEU A 68 -18.87 -7.96 0.62
N THR A 69 -18.94 -8.63 1.77
CA THR A 69 -18.07 -8.25 2.90
C THR A 69 -17.06 -9.38 3.08
N GLN A 70 -15.83 -9.10 2.66
CA GLN A 70 -14.71 -10.05 2.62
C GLN A 70 -14.63 -10.82 3.95
N TYR A 71 -14.13 -12.07 3.93
CA TYR A 71 -14.03 -12.97 5.09
C TYR A 71 -13.71 -12.26 6.42
N ILE A 72 -12.84 -11.25 6.41
CA ILE A 72 -12.48 -10.40 7.55
C ILE A 72 -13.70 -9.73 8.21
N SER A 73 -14.60 -9.09 7.47
CA SER A 73 -15.77 -8.42 8.05
C SER A 73 -16.74 -9.42 8.70
N ARG A 74 -16.90 -10.61 8.10
CA ARG A 74 -17.72 -11.69 8.68
C ARG A 74 -17.12 -12.21 9.98
N GLN A 75 -15.80 -12.46 9.99
CA GLN A 75 -15.09 -12.88 11.19
C GLN A 75 -15.09 -11.80 12.27
N ALA A 76 -14.91 -10.53 11.90
CA ALA A 76 -14.98 -9.41 12.83
C ALA A 76 -16.37 -9.32 13.48
N MET A 77 -17.46 -9.44 12.71
CA MET A 77 -18.80 -9.51 13.27
C MET A 77 -18.96 -10.70 14.21
N ALA A 78 -18.52 -11.90 13.80
CA ALA A 78 -18.62 -13.09 14.62
C ALA A 78 -17.88 -12.93 15.98
N ILE A 79 -16.68 -12.35 15.96
CA ILE A 79 -15.91 -12.05 17.17
C ILE A 79 -16.66 -11.02 18.03
N LEU A 80 -17.11 -9.91 17.45
CA LEU A 80 -17.80 -8.85 18.20
C LEU A 80 -19.11 -9.33 18.80
N GLN A 81 -19.86 -10.17 18.09
CA GLN A 81 -21.15 -10.72 18.55
C GLN A 81 -21.00 -11.65 19.77
N GLN A 82 -19.81 -12.16 20.08
CA GLN A 82 -19.58 -12.93 21.31
C GLN A 82 -19.75 -12.06 22.57
N GLY A 83 -19.51 -10.75 22.49
CA GLY A 83 -19.59 -9.83 23.62
C GLY A 83 -20.53 -8.63 23.43
N ILE A 84 -20.92 -8.31 22.20
CA ILE A 84 -21.70 -7.11 21.86
C ILE A 84 -23.03 -7.52 21.26
N ARG A 85 -24.13 -7.11 21.92
CA ARG A 85 -25.50 -7.47 21.52
C ARG A 85 -25.94 -6.87 20.17
N ARG A 86 -25.46 -5.68 19.84
CA ARG A 86 -25.88 -4.93 18.65
C ARG A 86 -24.69 -4.66 17.74
N VAL A 87 -24.48 -5.58 16.80
CA VAL A 87 -23.44 -5.47 15.76
C VAL A 87 -24.13 -5.55 14.40
N SER A 88 -23.91 -4.54 13.58
CA SER A 88 -24.41 -4.48 12.21
C SER A 88 -23.29 -4.08 11.26
N ALA A 89 -23.26 -4.69 10.07
CA ALA A 89 -22.42 -4.24 8.98
C ALA A 89 -23.21 -3.35 8.02
N SER A 90 -22.52 -2.38 7.42
CA SER A 90 -23.03 -1.58 6.30
C SER A 90 -22.24 -1.92 5.05
N GLU A 91 -22.90 -1.93 3.90
CA GLU A 91 -22.24 -2.11 2.62
C GLU A 91 -21.50 -0.81 2.22
N GLY A 92 -20.36 -0.97 1.53
CA GLY A 92 -19.62 0.17 0.98
C GLY A 92 -20.47 1.03 0.04
N GLY A 93 -21.39 0.42 -0.72
CA GLY A 93 -22.32 1.14 -1.60
C GLY A 93 -23.30 2.05 -0.84
N VAL A 94 -23.85 1.57 0.29
CA VAL A 94 -24.73 2.37 1.16
C VAL A 94 -23.96 3.55 1.76
N THR A 95 -22.78 3.27 2.30
CA THR A 95 -21.90 4.30 2.88
C THR A 95 -21.53 5.36 1.84
N ALA A 96 -21.17 4.94 0.62
CA ALA A 96 -20.86 5.86 -0.48
C ALA A 96 -22.07 6.71 -0.86
N ARG A 97 -23.27 6.14 -0.91
CA ARG A 97 -24.49 6.86 -1.26
C ARG A 97 -24.84 7.92 -0.21
N LEU A 98 -24.80 7.57 1.07
CA LEU A 98 -25.09 8.50 2.17
C LEU A 98 -24.06 9.63 2.24
N ARG A 99 -22.77 9.30 2.13
CA ARG A 99 -21.68 10.29 2.08
C ARG A 99 -21.90 11.33 0.97
N SER A 100 -22.38 10.88 -0.20
CA SER A 100 -22.72 11.76 -1.32
C SER A 100 -23.93 12.63 -1.03
N LEU A 101 -25.02 12.05 -0.52
CA LEU A 101 -26.25 12.77 -0.19
C LEU A 101 -26.08 13.80 0.93
N TRP A 102 -25.16 13.56 1.86
CA TRP A 102 -24.83 14.49 2.94
C TRP A 102 -23.76 15.52 2.56
N GLY A 103 -23.25 15.49 1.32
CA GLY A 103 -22.27 16.47 0.82
C GLY A 103 -20.85 16.27 1.35
N TYR A 104 -20.52 15.08 1.88
CA TYR A 104 -19.20 14.79 2.44
C TYR A 104 -18.17 14.35 1.39
N ASP A 105 -18.59 14.14 0.12
CA ASP A 105 -17.70 13.75 -0.98
C ASP A 105 -16.60 14.80 -1.24
N ASP A 106 -16.95 16.08 -1.12
CA ASP A 106 -16.08 17.18 -1.54
C ASP A 106 -15.19 17.71 -0.40
N ILE A 107 -15.43 17.31 0.86
CA ILE A 107 -14.70 17.84 2.04
C ILE A 107 -13.18 17.75 1.86
N LEU A 108 -12.68 16.55 1.52
CA LEU A 108 -11.24 16.34 1.36
C LEU A 108 -10.68 17.04 0.12
N HIS A 109 -11.50 17.21 -0.93
CA HIS A 109 -11.08 17.94 -2.12
C HIS A 109 -10.88 19.41 -1.77
N THR A 110 -11.87 20.02 -1.11
CA THR A 110 -11.83 21.42 -0.67
C THR A 110 -10.67 21.67 0.29
N LEU A 111 -10.48 20.81 1.29
CA LEU A 111 -9.39 20.98 2.28
C LEU A 111 -7.99 20.88 1.67
N ASN A 112 -7.83 20.19 0.54
CA ASN A 112 -6.53 20.00 -0.09
C ASN A 112 -6.32 20.91 -1.31
N LEU A 113 -7.32 21.67 -1.75
CA LEU A 113 -7.29 22.41 -3.01
C LEU A 113 -6.09 23.36 -3.09
N ASP A 114 -5.93 24.23 -2.09
CA ASP A 114 -4.83 25.21 -2.03
C ASP A 114 -3.46 24.54 -2.01
N ARG A 115 -3.36 23.39 -1.34
CA ARG A 115 -2.11 22.61 -1.27
C ARG A 115 -1.72 22.08 -2.65
N TYR A 116 -2.64 21.41 -3.35
CA TYR A 116 -2.36 20.87 -4.69
C TYR A 116 -2.18 21.97 -5.73
N ASP A 117 -2.88 23.11 -5.59
CA ASP A 117 -2.68 24.27 -6.45
C ASP A 117 -1.26 24.82 -6.33
N SER A 118 -0.74 24.94 -5.10
CA SER A 118 0.65 25.37 -4.87
C SER A 118 1.69 24.42 -5.50
N MET A 119 1.33 23.17 -5.76
CA MET A 119 2.18 22.16 -6.42
C MET A 119 1.98 22.12 -7.94
N GLY A 120 1.08 22.93 -8.50
CA GLY A 120 0.73 22.92 -9.93
C GLY A 120 -0.07 21.69 -10.36
N GLU A 121 -0.76 21.01 -9.43
CA GLU A 121 -1.50 19.77 -9.68
C GLU A 121 -3.02 19.98 -9.78
N THR A 122 -3.41 21.17 -10.22
CA THR A 122 -4.79 21.58 -10.45
C THR A 122 -5.04 21.85 -11.93
N GLU A 123 -6.26 21.58 -12.37
CA GLU A 123 -6.77 21.85 -13.71
C GLU A 123 -7.98 22.78 -13.61
N ARG A 124 -8.12 23.68 -14.58
CA ARG A 124 -9.32 24.49 -14.75
C ARG A 124 -10.31 23.73 -15.61
N VAL A 125 -11.49 23.48 -15.07
CA VAL A 125 -12.54 22.74 -15.77
C VAL A 125 -13.75 23.67 -15.93
N SER A 126 -14.21 23.83 -17.17
CA SER A 126 -15.49 24.43 -17.49
C SER A 126 -16.52 23.33 -17.75
N ARG A 127 -17.76 23.54 -17.31
CA ARG A 127 -18.91 22.71 -17.71
C ARG A 127 -19.64 23.41 -18.85
N GLU A 128 -20.15 22.65 -19.82
CA GLU A 128 -20.99 23.19 -20.89
C GLU A 128 -22.16 23.98 -20.28
N GLY A 129 -22.19 25.29 -20.56
CA GLY A 129 -23.21 26.22 -20.05
C GLY A 129 -22.84 27.00 -18.78
N GLU A 130 -21.68 26.76 -18.15
CA GLU A 130 -21.16 27.59 -17.05
C GLU A 130 -20.08 28.56 -17.58
N THR A 131 -20.25 29.87 -17.33
CA THR A 131 -19.26 30.92 -17.67
C THR A 131 -18.06 30.97 -16.73
N THR A 132 -18.09 30.22 -15.63
CA THR A 132 -17.03 30.21 -14.61
C THR A 132 -16.21 28.94 -14.67
N GLU A 133 -14.90 29.08 -14.86
CA GLU A 133 -13.95 27.99 -14.72
C GLU A 133 -13.81 27.64 -13.24
N LYS A 134 -13.91 26.36 -12.90
CA LYS A 134 -13.68 25.86 -11.54
C LYS A 134 -12.33 25.16 -11.47
N LEU A 135 -11.55 25.50 -10.45
CA LEU A 135 -10.29 24.85 -10.15
C LEU A 135 -10.57 23.46 -9.56
N ARG A 136 -9.87 22.43 -10.04
CA ARG A 136 -10.03 21.04 -9.60
C ARG A 136 -8.68 20.36 -9.51
N ILE A 137 -8.43 19.60 -8.43
CA ILE A 137 -7.26 18.72 -8.32
C ILE A 137 -7.28 17.68 -9.44
N THR A 138 -6.17 17.56 -10.16
CA THR A 138 -6.00 16.63 -11.29
C THR A 138 -6.13 15.18 -10.81
N ASN A 139 -6.89 14.35 -11.56
CA ASN A 139 -7.13 12.93 -11.24
C ASN A 139 -7.61 12.67 -9.80
N TRP A 140 -8.33 13.63 -9.19
CA TRP A 140 -8.75 13.55 -7.80
C TRP A 140 -9.52 12.26 -7.46
N SER A 141 -9.12 11.63 -6.38
CA SER A 141 -9.84 10.55 -5.73
C SER A 141 -9.76 10.74 -4.23
N LYS A 142 -10.86 10.48 -3.50
CA LYS A 142 -10.85 10.50 -2.02
C LYS A 142 -9.77 9.59 -1.41
N ARG A 143 -9.33 8.58 -2.16
CA ARG A 143 -8.27 7.63 -1.76
C ARG A 143 -6.87 8.24 -1.75
N MET A 144 -6.70 9.46 -2.25
CA MET A 144 -5.44 10.20 -2.19
C MET A 144 -5.16 10.77 -0.80
N ASP A 145 -6.13 10.73 0.11
CA ASP A 145 -6.02 11.23 1.48
C ASP A 145 -6.53 10.18 2.48
N HIS A 146 -5.71 9.74 3.43
CA HIS A 146 -6.08 8.70 4.41
C HIS A 146 -7.29 9.06 5.29
N ARG A 147 -7.59 10.35 5.49
CA ARG A 147 -8.71 10.81 6.31
C ARG A 147 -10.08 10.38 5.78
N HIS A 148 -10.17 9.90 4.53
CA HIS A 148 -11.42 9.36 3.99
C HIS A 148 -11.95 8.17 4.80
N HIS A 149 -11.08 7.40 5.46
CA HIS A 149 -11.49 6.33 6.38
C HIS A 149 -12.29 6.86 7.57
N ALA A 150 -11.89 8.01 8.13
CA ALA A 150 -12.61 8.65 9.24
C ALA A 150 -13.98 9.17 8.79
N ILE A 151 -14.07 9.77 7.60
CA ILE A 151 -15.35 10.20 7.01
C ILE A 151 -16.27 9.01 6.76
N ASP A 152 -15.76 7.94 6.16
CA ASP A 152 -16.53 6.71 5.92
C ASP A 152 -17.01 6.10 7.25
N ALA A 153 -16.16 6.09 8.30
CA ALA A 153 -16.52 5.61 9.63
C ALA A 153 -17.60 6.48 10.30
N LEU A 154 -17.52 7.81 10.17
CA LEU A 154 -18.56 8.73 10.65
C LEU A 154 -19.90 8.45 9.97
N VAL A 155 -19.87 8.19 8.66
CA VAL A 155 -21.09 7.85 7.91
C VAL A 155 -21.67 6.54 8.40
N VAL A 156 -20.85 5.51 8.60
CA VAL A 156 -21.28 4.22 9.16
C VAL A 156 -21.88 4.40 10.56
N ALA A 157 -21.23 5.17 11.44
CA ALA A 157 -21.72 5.45 12.78
C ALA A 157 -23.06 6.21 12.79
N SER A 158 -23.28 7.08 11.80
CA SER A 158 -24.52 7.85 11.61
C SER A 158 -25.61 7.06 10.88
N THR A 159 -25.29 5.86 10.37
CA THR A 159 -26.22 5.03 9.60
C THR A 159 -26.99 4.09 10.53
N ARG A 160 -28.33 4.13 10.45
CA ARG A 160 -29.21 3.20 11.17
C ARG A 160 -29.65 2.04 10.27
N GLN A 161 -29.95 0.89 10.86
CA GLN A 161 -30.45 -0.28 10.13
C GLN A 161 -31.70 0.04 9.28
N GLY A 162 -32.58 0.91 9.77
CA GLY A 162 -33.75 1.37 9.02
C GLY A 162 -33.40 2.11 7.72
N TYR A 163 -32.26 2.82 7.67
CA TYR A 163 -31.82 3.51 6.45
C TYR A 163 -31.39 2.48 5.40
N ILE A 164 -30.64 1.47 5.84
CA ILE A 164 -30.15 0.36 5.01
C ILE A 164 -31.33 -0.46 4.46
N GLN A 165 -32.31 -0.80 5.31
CA GLN A 165 -33.50 -1.54 4.89
C GLN A 165 -34.29 -0.78 3.82
N ARG A 166 -34.54 0.52 4.01
CA ARG A 166 -35.27 1.36 3.05
C ARG A 166 -34.51 1.58 1.74
N LEU A 167 -33.19 1.75 1.79
CA LEU A 167 -32.34 1.80 0.59
C LEU A 167 -32.44 0.54 -0.27
N ASN A 168 -32.75 -0.61 0.35
CA ASN A 168 -32.90 -1.89 -0.33
C ASN A 168 -34.34 -2.21 -0.76
N ARG A 169 -35.36 -1.53 -0.21
CA ARG A 169 -36.80 -1.83 -0.39
C ARG A 169 -37.60 -0.80 -1.22
N VAL A 170 -36.92 0.16 -1.84
CA VAL A 170 -37.40 1.31 -2.68
C VAL A 170 -38.53 1.01 -3.70
N SER A 171 -38.86 -0.26 -3.92
CA SER A 171 -39.89 -0.74 -4.84
C SER A 171 -41.27 -1.04 -4.22
N SER A 172 -41.50 -0.84 -2.92
CA SER A 172 -42.83 -1.07 -2.30
C SER A 172 -43.66 0.22 -2.17
N GLU A 173 -44.96 0.17 -2.49
CA GLU A 173 -45.86 1.33 -2.46
C GLU A 173 -46.10 1.85 -1.04
N SER A 174 -46.28 0.95 -0.07
CA SER A 174 -46.45 1.30 1.36
C SER A 174 -45.28 2.11 1.93
N GLU A 175 -44.03 1.82 1.53
CA GLU A 175 -42.88 2.62 1.98
C GLU A 175 -42.83 4.01 1.33
N ARG A 176 -43.37 4.17 0.11
CA ARG A 176 -43.45 5.47 -0.56
C ARG A 176 -44.43 6.39 0.16
N GLU A 177 -45.60 5.88 0.53
CA GLU A 177 -46.61 6.64 1.28
C GLU A 177 -46.09 7.06 2.65
N ALA A 178 -45.45 6.14 3.39
CA ALA A 178 -44.83 6.46 4.68
C ALA A 178 -43.72 7.54 4.56
N MET A 179 -42.88 7.48 3.52
CA MET A 179 -41.85 8.49 3.29
C MET A 179 -42.44 9.86 2.92
N SER A 180 -43.47 9.89 2.06
CA SER A 180 -44.14 11.14 1.70
C SER A 180 -44.76 11.84 2.91
N GLY A 181 -45.44 11.08 3.78
CA GLY A 181 -46.00 11.61 5.02
C GLY A 181 -44.92 12.14 5.99
N GLU A 182 -43.78 11.46 6.12
CA GLU A 182 -42.65 11.93 6.95
C GLU A 182 -41.98 13.20 6.39
N ILE A 183 -41.93 13.38 5.06
CA ILE A 183 -41.32 14.55 4.42
C ILE A 183 -42.23 15.79 4.52
N GLU A 184 -43.55 15.63 4.41
CA GLU A 184 -44.50 16.76 4.52
C GLU A 184 -44.45 17.47 5.87
N VAL A 185 -44.01 16.78 6.93
CA VAL A 185 -43.84 17.33 8.29
C VAL A 185 -42.58 18.20 8.42
N GLN A 186 -41.56 18.01 7.60
CA GLN A 186 -40.31 18.79 7.62
C GLN A 186 -40.07 19.50 6.28
N LYS A 187 -40.72 20.67 6.08
CA LYS A 187 -40.48 21.53 4.90
C LYS A 187 -39.08 22.15 4.93
N ALA A 188 -38.28 21.84 3.91
CA ALA A 188 -37.11 22.63 3.50
C ALA A 188 -37.14 22.84 1.98
N ALA A 189 -36.81 24.06 1.53
CA ALA A 189 -36.77 24.45 0.13
C ALA A 189 -35.48 23.96 -0.56
N ASN A 190 -35.55 23.73 -1.88
CA ASN A 190 -34.49 23.29 -2.80
C ASN A 190 -34.12 21.80 -2.82
N THR A 191 -35.01 20.94 -3.34
CA THR A 191 -34.64 19.56 -3.73
C THR A 191 -35.33 19.08 -5.02
N ASP A 192 -35.41 19.89 -6.07
CA ASP A 192 -36.19 19.55 -7.28
C ASP A 192 -35.64 18.39 -8.13
N LYS A 193 -34.40 17.94 -7.90
CA LYS A 193 -33.75 16.85 -8.66
C LYS A 193 -33.59 15.52 -7.91
N LEU A 194 -33.91 15.46 -6.62
CA LEU A 194 -33.73 14.26 -5.79
C LEU A 194 -34.98 13.39 -5.76
N SER A 195 -34.79 12.06 -5.76
CA SER A 195 -35.89 11.11 -5.54
C SER A 195 -36.46 11.23 -4.12
N LEU A 196 -37.69 10.74 -3.91
CA LEU A 196 -38.36 10.76 -2.60
C LEU A 196 -37.47 10.17 -1.48
N LEU A 197 -36.83 9.03 -1.78
CA LEU A 197 -35.90 8.38 -0.87
C LEU A 197 -34.67 9.25 -0.57
N GLU A 198 -34.10 9.90 -1.58
CA GLU A 198 -32.93 10.75 -1.40
C GLU A 198 -33.25 11.96 -0.54
N ARG A 199 -34.40 12.60 -0.78
CA ARG A 199 -34.90 13.69 0.09
C ARG A 199 -35.05 13.21 1.53
N TRP A 200 -35.66 12.04 1.73
CA TRP A 200 -35.82 11.45 3.06
C TRP A 200 -34.48 11.19 3.75
N LEU A 201 -33.49 10.66 3.03
CA LEU A 201 -32.14 10.36 3.54
C LEU A 201 -31.32 11.62 3.87
N THR A 202 -31.45 12.68 3.07
CA THR A 202 -30.79 13.96 3.32
C THR A 202 -31.37 14.64 4.57
N GLN A 203 -32.65 14.41 4.89
CA GLN A 203 -33.28 14.95 6.10
C GLN A 203 -32.96 14.14 7.37
N ARG A 204 -32.24 13.02 7.28
CA ARG A 204 -31.88 12.25 8.48
C ARG A 204 -30.83 12.99 9.30
N PRO A 205 -30.81 12.82 10.64
CA PRO A 205 -29.81 13.48 11.48
C PRO A 205 -28.38 13.14 11.02
N HIS A 206 -27.66 14.17 10.58
CA HIS A 206 -26.25 14.11 10.24
C HIS A 206 -25.58 15.44 10.61
N LEU A 207 -24.25 15.43 10.72
CA LEU A 207 -23.50 16.64 11.02
C LEU A 207 -23.43 17.56 9.79
N SER A 208 -23.27 18.86 10.02
CA SER A 208 -23.09 19.80 8.91
C SER A 208 -21.73 19.56 8.22
N VAL A 209 -21.66 19.80 6.92
CA VAL A 209 -20.42 19.68 6.13
C VAL A 209 -19.29 20.49 6.77
N ARG A 210 -19.59 21.70 7.27
CA ARG A 210 -18.63 22.56 7.96
C ARG A 210 -18.06 21.92 9.23
N ALA A 211 -18.92 21.40 10.11
CA ALA A 211 -18.47 20.76 11.36
C ALA A 211 -17.60 19.53 11.08
N VAL A 212 -17.97 18.72 10.08
CA VAL A 212 -17.18 17.57 9.66
C VAL A 212 -15.85 18.01 9.05
N SER A 213 -15.86 18.99 8.16
CA SER A 213 -14.65 19.55 7.55
C SER A 213 -13.69 20.09 8.62
N ASP A 214 -14.20 20.83 9.60
CA ASP A 214 -13.40 21.43 10.65
C ASP A 214 -12.66 20.38 11.49
N LYS A 215 -13.35 19.27 11.81
CA LYS A 215 -12.76 18.16 12.56
C LYS A 215 -11.85 17.28 11.71
N VAL A 216 -12.17 17.09 10.43
CA VAL A 216 -11.30 16.34 9.49
C VAL A 216 -9.98 17.08 9.27
N ALA A 217 -9.98 18.41 9.27
CA ALA A 217 -8.77 19.21 9.17
C ALA A 217 -7.80 19.01 10.35
N GLU A 218 -8.29 18.60 11.52
CA GLU A 218 -7.50 18.33 12.72
C GLU A 218 -6.94 16.89 12.78
N ILE A 219 -7.31 16.01 11.83
CA ILE A 219 -6.88 14.60 11.86
C ILE A 219 -5.44 14.47 11.39
N LEU A 220 -4.59 13.98 12.29
CA LEU A 220 -3.22 13.56 11.99
C LEU A 220 -3.17 12.08 11.65
N ILE A 221 -2.42 11.74 10.59
CA ILE A 221 -2.17 10.34 10.22
C ILE A 221 -0.80 9.95 10.76
N SER A 222 -0.78 8.89 11.56
CA SER A 222 0.46 8.32 12.08
C SER A 222 0.61 6.87 11.64
N TYR A 223 1.86 6.46 11.53
CA TYR A 223 2.23 5.07 11.29
C TYR A 223 2.93 4.54 12.53
N ARG A 224 2.95 3.21 12.69
CA ARG A 224 3.64 2.58 13.82
C ARG A 224 5.10 2.31 13.41
N PRO A 225 6.09 3.06 13.94
CA PRO A 225 7.50 2.74 13.78
C PRO A 225 7.88 1.48 14.58
N GLY A 226 9.11 0.99 14.37
CA GLY A 226 9.68 -0.04 15.24
C GLY A 226 8.99 -1.40 15.16
N LYS A 227 8.90 -1.97 13.96
CA LYS A 227 8.46 -3.37 13.80
C LYS A 227 9.42 -4.30 14.55
N ARG A 228 8.88 -5.35 15.18
CA ARG A 228 9.71 -6.35 15.89
C ARG A 228 10.79 -6.87 14.94
N VAL A 229 12.05 -6.86 15.37
CA VAL A 229 13.20 -7.33 14.57
C VAL A 229 13.27 -8.85 14.56
N VAL A 230 13.21 -9.45 15.75
CA VAL A 230 13.24 -10.91 15.95
C VAL A 230 12.12 -11.37 16.87
N THR A 231 11.72 -12.63 16.71
CA THR A 231 10.86 -13.35 17.66
C THR A 231 11.50 -14.69 18.02
N ARG A 232 11.25 -15.19 19.23
CA ARG A 232 11.69 -16.53 19.60
C ARG A 232 10.73 -17.56 19.04
N GLY A 233 11.23 -18.41 18.15
CA GLY A 233 10.49 -19.48 17.51
C GLY A 233 11.04 -20.86 17.87
N ARG A 234 10.50 -21.84 17.15
CA ARG A 234 10.89 -23.25 17.24
C ARG A 234 11.15 -23.77 15.84
N ASN A 235 12.33 -24.33 15.63
CA ASN A 235 12.66 -25.00 14.38
C ASN A 235 12.50 -26.52 14.57
N ILE A 236 11.76 -27.16 13.68
CA ILE A 236 11.53 -28.61 13.69
C ILE A 236 12.16 -29.16 12.42
N TYR A 237 13.19 -30.00 12.58
CA TYR A 237 13.88 -30.60 11.45
C TYR A 237 14.12 -32.09 11.70
N ARG A 238 14.19 -32.86 10.62
CA ARG A 238 14.53 -34.28 10.67
C ARG A 238 16.02 -34.43 10.41
N LYS A 239 16.70 -35.25 11.19
CA LYS A 239 18.09 -35.64 10.94
C LYS A 239 18.21 -37.16 10.97
N LYS A 240 19.10 -37.70 10.14
CA LYS A 240 19.53 -39.10 10.25
C LYS A 240 20.61 -39.20 11.32
N THR A 241 20.45 -40.17 12.20
CA THR A 241 21.47 -40.56 13.18
C THR A 241 22.56 -41.40 12.50
N ALA A 242 23.70 -41.59 13.18
CA ALA A 242 24.78 -42.45 12.69
C ALA A 242 24.27 -43.86 12.33
N ASP A 243 23.26 -44.34 13.05
CA ASP A 243 22.61 -45.65 12.85
C ASP A 243 21.54 -45.66 11.74
N GLY A 244 21.45 -44.59 10.93
CA GLY A 244 20.52 -44.49 9.81
C GLY A 244 19.06 -44.16 10.17
N ARG A 245 18.69 -44.11 11.46
CA ARG A 245 17.32 -43.77 11.91
C ARG A 245 17.05 -42.28 11.75
N GLU A 246 15.86 -41.94 11.23
CA GLU A 246 15.38 -40.55 11.21
C GLU A 246 14.79 -40.14 12.55
N VAL A 247 15.32 -39.05 13.11
CA VAL A 247 14.84 -38.47 14.36
C VAL A 247 14.36 -37.05 14.12
N THR A 248 13.18 -36.73 14.66
CA THR A 248 12.66 -35.35 14.66
C THR A 248 13.30 -34.58 15.80
N CYS A 249 14.06 -33.54 15.46
CA CYS A 249 14.71 -32.64 16.41
C CYS A 249 13.91 -31.35 16.51
N VAL A 250 13.79 -30.85 17.73
CA VAL A 250 13.04 -29.62 18.03
C VAL A 250 13.99 -28.63 18.69
N GLN A 251 14.44 -27.64 17.94
CA GLN A 251 15.25 -26.55 18.45
C GLN A 251 14.33 -25.44 18.96
N ARG A 252 14.36 -25.15 20.26
CA ARG A 252 13.58 -24.07 20.89
C ARG A 252 14.45 -22.82 21.07
N GLY A 253 13.82 -21.65 21.08
CA GLY A 253 14.53 -20.39 21.32
C GLY A 253 15.29 -19.85 20.11
N VAL A 254 15.02 -20.37 18.92
CA VAL A 254 15.63 -19.88 17.68
C VAL A 254 15.13 -18.46 17.42
N LEU A 255 16.05 -17.52 17.18
CA LEU A 255 15.67 -16.17 16.76
C LEU A 255 15.20 -16.21 15.31
N VAL A 256 13.93 -15.85 15.10
CA VAL A 256 13.29 -15.77 13.79
C VAL A 256 13.19 -14.29 13.41
N PRO A 257 13.93 -13.83 12.39
CA PRO A 257 13.81 -12.49 11.82
C PRO A 257 12.38 -12.22 11.31
N ARG A 258 11.89 -11.00 11.45
CA ARG A 258 10.55 -10.57 10.99
C ARG A 258 10.59 -9.63 9.78
N GLY A 259 11.67 -9.70 9.03
CA GLY A 259 11.90 -8.93 7.81
C GLY A 259 12.90 -9.63 6.90
N GLU A 260 13.02 -9.14 5.67
CA GLU A 260 13.99 -9.63 4.70
C GLU A 260 15.40 -9.23 5.12
N LEU A 261 16.23 -10.24 5.41
CA LEU A 261 17.62 -10.05 5.77
C LEU A 261 18.48 -9.62 4.58
N MET A 262 18.24 -10.24 3.42
CA MET A 262 19.05 -10.10 2.22
C MET A 262 18.19 -10.17 0.97
N GLU A 263 18.67 -9.60 -0.12
CA GLU A 263 18.08 -9.82 -1.44
C GLU A 263 18.19 -11.29 -1.85
N ALA A 264 17.22 -11.79 -2.62
CA ALA A 264 17.25 -13.15 -3.17
C ALA A 264 18.38 -13.37 -4.21
N SER A 265 19.00 -12.28 -4.67
CA SER A 265 20.06 -12.33 -5.68
C SER A 265 21.38 -12.77 -5.06
N LEU A 266 22.02 -13.75 -5.70
CA LEU A 266 23.37 -14.20 -5.35
C LEU A 266 24.42 -13.53 -6.24
N TYR A 267 25.54 -13.19 -5.62
CA TYR A 267 26.65 -12.50 -6.25
C TYR A 267 27.93 -13.29 -6.10
N GLY A 268 28.80 -13.20 -7.10
CA GLY A 268 30.19 -13.63 -7.03
C GLY A 268 31.12 -12.45 -6.80
N LYS A 269 32.33 -12.74 -6.34
CA LYS A 269 33.44 -11.78 -6.28
C LYS A 269 34.59 -12.30 -7.13
N ILE A 270 35.11 -11.47 -8.03
CA ILE A 270 36.25 -11.80 -8.90
C ILE A 270 37.32 -10.72 -8.83
N LEU A 271 38.57 -11.09 -9.11
CA LEU A 271 39.66 -10.15 -9.34
C LEU A 271 39.70 -9.83 -10.83
N SER A 272 39.54 -8.55 -11.20
CA SER A 272 39.57 -8.09 -12.57
C SER A 272 40.44 -6.85 -12.66
N GLN A 273 41.47 -6.88 -13.51
CA GLN A 273 42.46 -5.78 -13.65
C GLN A 273 43.07 -5.34 -12.31
N GLY A 274 43.38 -6.30 -11.43
CA GLY A 274 43.95 -6.04 -10.11
C GLY A 274 42.97 -5.47 -9.06
N ARG A 275 41.68 -5.36 -9.38
CA ARG A 275 40.65 -4.86 -8.45
C ARG A 275 39.56 -5.91 -8.22
N GLU A 276 39.10 -6.02 -6.98
CA GLU A 276 37.94 -6.85 -6.67
C GLU A 276 36.66 -6.22 -7.24
N ARG A 277 35.85 -7.02 -7.93
CA ARG A 277 34.57 -6.60 -8.49
C ARG A 277 33.49 -7.63 -8.18
N ILE A 278 32.27 -7.14 -7.98
CA ILE A 278 31.08 -7.97 -7.77
C ILE A 278 30.43 -8.30 -9.11
N VAL A 279 29.95 -9.53 -9.25
CA VAL A 279 29.38 -10.06 -10.48
C VAL A 279 28.09 -10.81 -10.21
N LYS A 280 27.18 -10.80 -11.19
CA LYS A 280 25.91 -11.53 -11.15
C LYS A 280 25.63 -12.15 -12.51
N ARG A 281 24.99 -13.34 -12.54
CA ARG A 281 24.51 -13.93 -13.80
C ARG A 281 23.15 -13.36 -14.17
N TYR A 282 23.03 -12.93 -15.42
CA TYR A 282 21.78 -12.47 -16.01
C TYR A 282 21.38 -13.38 -17.18
N PRO A 283 20.08 -13.60 -17.43
CA PRO A 283 19.62 -14.22 -18.67
C PRO A 283 20.12 -13.44 -19.89
N LEU A 284 20.45 -14.15 -20.97
CA LEU A 284 21.00 -13.54 -22.19
C LEU A 284 20.16 -12.36 -22.72
N HIS A 285 18.84 -12.43 -22.60
CA HIS A 285 17.93 -11.42 -23.14
C HIS A 285 17.54 -10.31 -22.12
N ASP A 286 18.10 -10.31 -20.91
CA ASP A 286 17.89 -9.28 -19.88
C ASP A 286 19.21 -8.94 -19.16
N LEU A 287 20.27 -8.70 -19.93
CA LEU A 287 21.59 -8.35 -19.41
C LEU A 287 21.56 -6.96 -18.76
N LYS A 288 22.11 -6.86 -17.55
CA LYS A 288 22.25 -5.60 -16.81
C LYS A 288 23.71 -5.43 -16.45
N GLY A 289 24.39 -4.55 -17.18
CA GLY A 289 25.81 -4.26 -17.00
C GLY A 289 26.72 -4.95 -17.99
N GLU A 290 28.01 -4.64 -17.88
CA GLU A 290 29.07 -5.10 -18.76
C GLU A 290 29.34 -6.60 -18.56
N VAL A 291 29.38 -7.37 -19.65
CA VAL A 291 29.73 -8.80 -19.66
C VAL A 291 31.18 -8.98 -19.25
N VAL A 292 31.45 -9.89 -18.31
CA VAL A 292 32.78 -10.11 -17.75
C VAL A 292 33.73 -10.76 -18.75
N ASP A 293 33.25 -11.75 -19.48
CA ASP A 293 34.04 -12.56 -20.41
C ASP A 293 34.21 -11.82 -21.75
N PRO A 294 35.46 -11.55 -22.21
CA PRO A 294 35.68 -10.80 -23.45
C PRO A 294 35.14 -11.49 -24.70
N CYS A 295 35.28 -12.81 -24.81
CA CYS A 295 34.83 -13.56 -25.99
C CYS A 295 33.30 -13.55 -26.09
N LEU A 296 32.62 -13.81 -24.96
CA LEU A 296 31.16 -13.69 -24.92
C LEU A 296 30.67 -12.26 -25.19
N ARG A 297 31.44 -11.25 -24.79
CA ARG A 297 31.09 -9.84 -25.03
C ARG A 297 31.09 -9.52 -26.53
N GLU A 298 32.08 -9.99 -27.27
CA GLU A 298 32.16 -9.84 -28.73
C GLU A 298 31.02 -10.60 -29.43
N LEU A 299 30.82 -11.87 -29.07
CA LEU A 299 29.74 -12.70 -29.63
C LEU A 299 28.34 -12.09 -29.38
N ILE A 300 28.10 -11.53 -28.20
CA ILE A 300 26.82 -10.89 -27.86
C ILE A 300 26.65 -9.57 -28.63
N ALA A 301 27.74 -8.84 -28.90
CA ALA A 301 27.69 -7.62 -29.70
C ALA A 301 27.28 -7.93 -31.15
N GLU A 302 27.89 -8.95 -31.76
CA GLU A 302 27.52 -9.43 -33.10
C GLU A 302 26.05 -9.92 -33.12
N TYR A 303 25.66 -10.75 -32.17
CA TYR A 303 24.28 -11.24 -32.03
C TYR A 303 23.26 -10.09 -31.90
N ASN A 304 23.56 -9.04 -31.12
CA ASN A 304 22.68 -7.89 -30.99
C ASN A 304 22.61 -7.06 -32.28
N GLN A 305 23.70 -6.98 -33.05
CA GLN A 305 23.70 -6.36 -34.39
C GLN A 305 22.82 -7.16 -35.36
N GLU A 306 22.91 -8.49 -35.38
CA GLU A 306 22.07 -9.37 -36.20
C GLU A 306 20.58 -9.26 -35.87
N ILE A 307 20.22 -9.10 -34.59
CA ILE A 307 18.83 -8.81 -34.20
C ILE A 307 18.39 -7.44 -34.73
N THR A 308 19.25 -6.43 -34.58
CA THR A 308 18.94 -5.05 -34.98
C THR A 308 18.78 -4.94 -36.50
N SER A 309 19.62 -5.63 -37.27
CA SER A 309 19.56 -5.75 -38.73
C SER A 309 18.48 -6.71 -39.23
N LYS A 310 17.70 -7.33 -38.32
CA LYS A 310 16.64 -8.31 -38.60
C LYS A 310 17.13 -9.58 -39.31
N VAL A 311 18.43 -9.86 -39.27
CA VAL A 311 19.01 -11.14 -39.71
C VAL A 311 18.58 -12.26 -38.77
N LYS A 312 18.46 -11.98 -37.46
CA LYS A 312 17.93 -12.91 -36.45
C LYS A 312 16.68 -12.37 -35.77
N ALA A 313 15.78 -13.27 -35.38
CA ALA A 313 14.60 -12.93 -34.60
C ALA A 313 14.97 -12.62 -33.14
N LYS A 314 14.22 -11.70 -32.51
CA LYS A 314 14.38 -11.38 -31.08
C LYS A 314 14.08 -12.61 -30.23
N GLY A 315 15.05 -13.04 -29.42
CA GLY A 315 14.94 -14.23 -28.57
C GLY A 315 15.47 -15.52 -29.21
N ALA A 316 16.15 -15.43 -30.37
CA ALA A 316 16.85 -16.57 -30.95
C ALA A 316 17.96 -17.09 -30.02
N PRO A 317 18.23 -18.40 -29.98
CA PRO A 317 19.34 -18.93 -29.19
C PRO A 317 20.69 -18.42 -29.70
N LEU A 318 21.64 -18.23 -28.78
CA LEU A 318 23.03 -17.93 -29.07
C LEU A 318 23.87 -19.14 -28.67
N TYR A 319 24.76 -19.61 -29.55
CA TYR A 319 25.65 -20.73 -29.27
C TYR A 319 27.10 -20.25 -29.18
N LEU A 320 27.88 -20.87 -28.29
CA LEU A 320 29.32 -20.62 -28.13
C LEU A 320 30.15 -21.27 -29.25
N ASP A 321 29.65 -22.35 -29.82
CA ASP A 321 30.34 -23.15 -30.83
C ASP A 321 29.62 -23.11 -32.18
N ALA A 322 30.38 -23.14 -33.27
CA ALA A 322 29.83 -23.19 -34.63
C ALA A 322 29.01 -24.48 -34.90
N ALA A 323 29.17 -25.52 -34.06
CA ALA A 323 28.42 -26.76 -34.13
C ALA A 323 27.08 -26.73 -33.37
N GLU A 324 26.71 -25.59 -32.78
CA GLU A 324 25.45 -25.36 -32.05
C GLU A 324 25.16 -26.34 -30.90
N LYS A 325 26.19 -26.82 -30.20
CA LYS A 325 26.02 -27.75 -29.07
C LYS A 325 25.96 -27.03 -27.72
N GLN A 326 26.51 -25.82 -27.62
CA GLN A 326 26.63 -25.08 -26.36
C GLN A 326 25.83 -23.78 -26.38
N GLU A 327 24.57 -23.86 -25.98
CA GLU A 327 23.68 -22.70 -25.88
C GLU A 327 24.03 -21.78 -24.70
N VAL A 328 24.14 -20.47 -24.96
CA VAL A 328 24.37 -19.42 -23.96
C VAL A 328 23.04 -18.95 -23.39
N ARG A 329 22.64 -19.51 -22.24
CA ARG A 329 21.40 -19.10 -21.55
C ARG A 329 21.55 -17.91 -20.62
N SER A 330 22.71 -17.80 -19.97
CA SER A 330 22.98 -16.74 -19.01
C SER A 330 24.45 -16.37 -18.99
N VAL A 331 24.72 -15.09 -18.77
CA VAL A 331 26.04 -14.49 -18.85
C VAL A 331 26.35 -13.75 -17.56
N ARG A 332 27.62 -13.79 -17.16
CA ARG A 332 28.07 -13.08 -15.96
C ARG A 332 28.39 -11.63 -16.31
N CYS A 333 27.75 -10.69 -15.63
CA CYS A 333 27.97 -9.26 -15.77
C CYS A 333 28.54 -8.66 -14.49
N TYR A 334 29.31 -7.58 -14.63
CA TYR A 334 29.70 -6.73 -13.51
C TYR A 334 28.50 -5.96 -12.97
N VAL A 335 28.44 -5.83 -11.65
CA VAL A 335 27.41 -5.03 -10.96
C VAL A 335 28.06 -4.01 -10.02
N THR A 336 27.38 -2.89 -9.83
CA THR A 336 27.82 -1.81 -8.92
C THR A 336 27.27 -1.96 -7.51
N GLN A 337 26.16 -2.71 -7.35
CA GLN A 337 25.49 -2.94 -6.08
C GLN A 337 25.23 -4.45 -5.88
N PRO A 338 25.65 -5.05 -4.75
CA PRO A 338 26.35 -4.41 -3.62
C PRO A 338 27.79 -4.01 -3.99
N SER A 339 28.33 -2.99 -3.32
CA SER A 339 29.77 -2.72 -3.34
C SER A 339 30.54 -3.85 -2.66
N VAL A 340 31.81 -4.04 -3.02
CA VAL A 340 32.68 -5.08 -2.43
C VAL A 340 32.65 -5.07 -0.90
N ALA A 341 32.78 -3.89 -0.27
CA ALA A 341 32.77 -3.74 1.19
C ALA A 341 31.42 -4.08 1.86
N LYS A 342 30.31 -4.02 1.12
CA LYS A 342 28.95 -4.27 1.63
C LYS A 342 28.40 -5.63 1.18
N ALA A 343 29.20 -6.43 0.49
CA ALA A 343 28.80 -7.75 0.02
C ALA A 343 28.97 -8.75 1.17
N ILE A 344 27.86 -9.30 1.66
CA ILE A 344 27.83 -10.20 2.82
C ILE A 344 28.13 -11.63 2.34
N PRO A 345 29.18 -12.30 2.86
CA PRO A 345 29.48 -13.67 2.48
C PRO A 345 28.49 -14.66 3.12
N ILE A 346 27.90 -15.55 2.31
CA ILE A 346 26.91 -16.55 2.77
C ILE A 346 27.36 -17.99 2.54
N ARG A 347 28.32 -18.21 1.64
CA ARG A 347 28.84 -19.54 1.32
C ARG A 347 30.35 -19.50 1.22
N PHE A 348 30.98 -20.50 1.81
CA PHE A 348 32.42 -20.66 1.86
C PHE A 348 32.84 -21.97 1.18
N ASP A 349 34.04 -21.98 0.60
CA ASP A 349 34.66 -23.22 0.11
C ASP A 349 35.29 -24.03 1.26
N GLU A 350 35.82 -25.22 0.96
CA GLU A 350 36.47 -26.11 1.92
C GLU A 350 37.70 -25.46 2.60
N ARG A 351 38.26 -24.41 2.00
CA ARG A 351 39.40 -23.65 2.54
C ARG A 351 38.95 -22.40 3.33
N GLY A 352 37.65 -22.23 3.56
CA GLY A 352 37.07 -21.10 4.29
C GLY A 352 37.01 -19.79 3.49
N ARG A 353 37.24 -19.80 2.17
CA ARG A 353 37.14 -18.60 1.34
C ARG A 353 35.69 -18.37 0.93
N ALA A 354 35.22 -17.12 1.04
CA ALA A 354 33.89 -16.75 0.62
C ALA A 354 33.74 -16.84 -0.91
N ILE A 355 32.77 -17.64 -1.37
CA ILE A 355 32.50 -17.89 -2.80
C ILE A 355 31.16 -17.31 -3.26
N THR A 356 30.24 -17.00 -2.34
CA THR A 356 28.94 -16.43 -2.68
C THR A 356 28.59 -15.33 -1.70
N PHE A 357 28.11 -14.23 -2.26
CA PHE A 357 27.79 -13.01 -1.55
C PHE A 357 26.35 -12.59 -1.79
N VAL A 358 25.81 -11.82 -0.87
CA VAL A 358 24.48 -11.21 -0.96
C VAL A 358 24.55 -9.73 -0.62
N LYS A 359 23.50 -9.01 -1.03
CA LYS A 359 23.25 -7.66 -0.58
C LYS A 359 22.29 -7.70 0.60
N SER A 360 22.56 -6.90 1.63
CA SER A 360 21.61 -6.72 2.74
C SER A 360 20.26 -6.19 2.23
N GLY A 361 19.20 -6.54 2.95
CA GLY A 361 17.85 -6.11 2.65
C GLY A 361 17.61 -4.64 3.01
N ASN A 362 16.43 -4.37 3.56
CA ASN A 362 16.05 -3.00 3.94
C ASN A 362 16.87 -2.48 5.12
N ASN A 363 16.95 -1.16 5.25
CA ASN A 363 17.54 -0.52 6.42
C ASN A 363 16.55 -0.54 7.59
N HIS A 364 17.05 -0.79 8.79
CA HIS A 364 16.25 -0.78 10.02
C HIS A 364 16.07 0.64 10.54
N HIS A 365 17.17 1.38 10.67
CA HIS A 365 17.17 2.74 11.18
C HIS A 365 18.44 3.49 10.76
N LEU A 366 18.33 4.81 10.81
CA LEU A 366 19.46 5.72 10.87
C LEU A 366 19.69 6.10 12.33
N ALA A 367 20.93 6.14 12.77
CA ALA A 367 21.33 6.80 14.02
C ALA A 367 22.33 7.91 13.70
N LEU A 368 22.17 9.05 14.35
CA LEU A 368 23.04 10.22 14.23
C LEU A 368 23.89 10.32 15.49
N TYR A 369 25.18 10.50 15.31
CA TYR A 369 26.15 10.65 16.39
C TYR A 369 26.95 11.92 16.21
N ARG A 370 27.38 12.51 17.31
CA ARG A 370 28.34 13.60 17.35
C ARG A 370 29.71 13.05 17.72
N THR A 371 30.69 13.31 16.87
CA THR A 371 32.10 12.97 17.09
C THR A 371 32.72 13.87 18.16
N PRO A 372 33.88 13.50 18.74
CA PRO A 372 34.62 14.37 19.67
C PRO A 372 34.97 15.74 19.08
N GLN A 373 35.10 15.83 17.75
CA GLN A 373 35.37 17.06 17.01
C GLN A 373 34.10 17.91 16.78
N GLY A 374 32.94 17.49 17.29
CA GLY A 374 31.66 18.20 17.15
C GLY A 374 30.92 17.94 15.83
N LYS A 375 31.52 17.18 14.89
CA LYS A 375 30.89 16.83 13.61
C LYS A 375 29.81 15.78 13.79
N LEU A 376 28.68 15.93 13.09
CA LEU A 376 27.63 14.90 13.00
C LEU A 376 28.02 13.83 11.98
N GLU A 377 27.88 12.56 12.37
CA GLU A 377 28.11 11.39 11.53
C GLU A 377 26.89 10.47 11.55
N GLU A 378 26.54 9.94 10.37
CA GLU A 378 25.43 9.00 10.22
C GLU A 378 25.89 7.55 10.39
N SER A 379 25.03 6.73 11.01
CA SER A 379 25.16 5.28 11.07
C SER A 379 23.88 4.65 10.53
N ILE A 380 23.95 4.17 9.28
CA ILE A 380 22.87 3.42 8.66
C ILE A 380 22.99 1.96 9.09
N VAL A 381 21.98 1.47 9.81
CA VAL A 381 21.94 0.10 10.30
C VAL A 381 20.98 -0.71 9.43
N SER A 382 21.50 -1.75 8.76
CA SER A 382 20.65 -2.62 7.96
C SER A 382 19.78 -3.51 8.84
N PHE A 383 18.70 -4.07 8.29
CA PHE A 383 17.90 -5.05 9.02
C PHE A 383 18.73 -6.28 9.40
N TRP A 384 19.69 -6.67 8.56
CA TRP A 384 20.67 -7.72 8.87
C TRP A 384 21.46 -7.39 10.14
N ASP A 385 22.07 -6.20 10.20
CA ASP A 385 22.87 -5.78 11.35
C ASP A 385 22.04 -5.67 12.63
N ALA A 386 20.78 -5.22 12.50
CA ALA A 386 19.84 -5.18 13.61
C ALA A 386 19.51 -6.59 14.15
N VAL A 387 19.38 -7.60 13.28
CA VAL A 387 19.22 -9.00 13.69
C VAL A 387 20.48 -9.51 14.40
N ASP A 388 21.67 -9.20 13.87
CA ASP A 388 22.93 -9.62 14.50
C ASP A 388 23.09 -8.95 15.88
N ARG A 389 22.80 -7.65 16.01
CA ARG A 389 22.75 -6.99 17.32
C ARG A 389 21.82 -7.71 18.29
N ALA A 390 20.59 -8.01 17.86
CA ALA A 390 19.63 -8.75 18.68
C ALA A 390 20.13 -10.17 19.06
N ARG A 391 20.84 -10.84 18.15
CA ARG A 391 21.42 -12.17 18.36
C ARG A 391 22.46 -12.16 19.47
N TYR A 392 23.30 -11.13 19.51
CA TYR A 392 24.34 -10.98 20.53
C TYR A 392 23.86 -10.19 21.76
N GLY A 393 22.58 -9.79 21.84
CA GLY A 393 22.05 -9.03 22.97
C GLY A 393 22.54 -7.58 23.02
N ILE A 394 22.98 -7.04 21.89
CA ILE A 394 23.38 -5.64 21.72
C ILE A 394 22.11 -4.80 21.47
N PRO A 395 21.97 -3.61 22.07
CA PRO A 395 20.87 -2.69 21.76
C PRO A 395 20.74 -2.42 20.26
N LEU A 396 19.50 -2.42 19.75
CA LEU A 396 19.25 -2.17 18.33
C LEU A 396 19.73 -0.77 17.94
N VAL A 397 19.30 0.25 18.68
CA VAL A 397 19.79 1.62 18.63
C VAL A 397 20.76 1.81 19.79
N ILE A 398 21.99 2.21 19.49
CA ILE A 398 23.05 2.34 20.49
C ILE A 398 23.09 3.79 20.96
N THR A 399 22.43 4.10 22.07
CA THR A 399 22.40 5.45 22.63
C THR A 399 23.62 5.77 23.50
N ARG A 400 24.32 4.73 23.97
CA ARG A 400 25.51 4.85 24.83
C ARG A 400 26.66 3.99 24.25
N PRO A 401 27.37 4.47 23.21
CA PRO A 401 28.41 3.70 22.53
C PRO A 401 29.50 3.16 23.46
N ARG A 402 29.99 3.99 24.39
CA ARG A 402 31.02 3.60 25.36
C ARG A 402 30.65 2.37 26.17
N GLU A 403 29.50 2.41 26.84
CA GLU A 403 29.03 1.32 27.70
C GLU A 403 28.81 0.02 26.90
N VAL A 404 28.23 0.14 25.71
CA VAL A 404 27.99 -1.02 24.83
C VAL A 404 29.31 -1.63 24.37
N MET A 405 30.28 -0.81 23.98
CA MET A 405 31.58 -1.29 23.52
C MET A 405 32.34 -1.99 24.65
N GLU A 406 32.37 -1.40 25.85
CA GLU A 406 32.98 -2.00 27.05
C GLU A 406 32.34 -3.37 27.38
N GLN A 407 31.01 -3.45 27.38
CA GLN A 407 30.29 -4.71 27.64
C GLN A 407 30.57 -5.79 26.60
N VAL A 408 30.58 -5.40 25.31
CA VAL A 408 30.78 -6.35 24.22
C VAL A 408 32.21 -6.88 24.21
N LEU A 409 33.20 -6.02 24.41
CA LEU A 409 34.62 -6.42 24.50
C LEU A 409 34.89 -7.33 25.69
N GLN A 410 34.24 -7.09 26.83
CA GLN A 410 34.35 -7.95 28.02
C GLN A 410 33.81 -9.36 27.79
N ARG A 411 32.74 -9.51 27.00
CA ARG A 411 32.15 -10.83 26.72
C ARG A 411 32.98 -11.67 25.76
N GLY A 412 33.62 -11.03 24.76
CA GLY A 412 34.47 -11.71 23.78
C GLY A 412 33.74 -12.69 22.85
N ASP A 413 32.40 -12.71 22.86
CA ASP A 413 31.57 -13.65 22.08
C ASP A 413 30.98 -13.02 20.81
N VAL A 414 31.32 -11.76 20.52
CA VAL A 414 30.84 -11.00 19.37
C VAL A 414 31.88 -11.02 18.25
N PRO A 415 31.54 -11.47 17.03
CA PRO A 415 32.48 -11.50 15.90
C PRO A 415 32.97 -10.12 15.47
N GLU A 416 34.20 -10.06 14.95
CA GLU A 416 34.82 -8.87 14.33
C GLU A 416 33.91 -8.18 13.29
N SER A 417 33.17 -8.98 12.51
CA SER A 417 32.24 -8.48 11.49
C SER A 417 31.06 -7.70 12.07
N VAL A 418 30.70 -7.93 13.33
CA VAL A 418 29.65 -7.19 14.04
C VAL A 418 30.27 -6.02 14.81
N LEU A 419 31.42 -6.23 15.45
CA LEU A 419 32.17 -5.21 16.20
C LEU A 419 32.51 -3.99 15.34
N SER A 420 33.02 -4.22 14.14
CA SER A 420 33.39 -3.19 13.16
C SER A 420 32.22 -2.30 12.70
N LEU A 421 30.98 -2.71 12.96
CA LEU A 421 29.75 -1.97 12.61
C LEU A 421 29.14 -1.22 13.80
N LEU A 422 29.76 -1.30 14.98
CA LEU A 422 29.33 -0.54 16.16
C LEU A 422 29.91 0.89 16.11
N PRO A 423 29.17 1.89 16.62
CA PRO A 423 29.70 3.24 16.72
C PRO A 423 30.93 3.27 17.66
N PRO A 424 31.95 4.10 17.38
CA PRO A 424 33.07 4.34 18.28
C PRO A 424 32.63 4.77 19.68
N SER A 425 33.40 4.38 20.69
CA SER A 425 33.06 4.60 22.11
C SER A 425 33.09 6.06 22.54
N ASP A 426 33.84 6.90 21.83
CA ASP A 426 33.99 8.34 22.05
C ASP A 426 32.91 9.18 21.34
N TRP A 427 32.00 8.55 20.60
CA TRP A 427 30.88 9.22 19.96
C TRP A 427 29.69 9.38 20.90
N VAL A 428 28.95 10.47 20.73
CA VAL A 428 27.76 10.80 21.52
C VAL A 428 26.52 10.64 20.64
N PHE A 429 25.55 9.84 21.08
CA PHE A 429 24.26 9.71 20.37
C PHE A 429 23.52 11.05 20.34
N VAL A 430 22.95 11.40 19.18
CA VAL A 430 22.15 12.61 18.99
C VAL A 430 20.69 12.25 18.78
N ASP A 431 20.39 11.47 17.74
CA ASP A 431 19.03 11.09 17.41
C ASP A 431 18.99 9.82 16.54
N SER A 432 17.80 9.25 16.32
CA SER A 432 17.59 8.14 15.41
C SER A 432 16.31 8.30 14.61
N LEU A 433 16.33 7.88 13.34
CA LEU A 433 15.16 7.86 12.48
C LEU A 433 14.85 6.44 12.04
N GLN A 434 13.61 6.01 12.27
CA GLN A 434 13.09 4.72 11.81
C GLN A 434 12.07 4.89 10.70
N PRO A 435 11.97 3.96 9.73
CA PRO A 435 10.85 3.94 8.81
C PRO A 435 9.51 3.97 9.56
N ASP A 436 8.55 4.72 9.01
CA ASP A 436 7.21 4.96 9.57
C ASP A 436 7.18 5.84 10.83
N GLU A 437 8.32 6.36 11.29
CA GLU A 437 8.37 7.39 12.34
C GLU A 437 7.86 8.74 11.81
N MET A 438 7.23 9.53 12.68
CA MET A 438 6.66 10.82 12.31
C MET A 438 7.58 11.95 12.74
N VAL A 439 7.85 12.89 11.85
CA VAL A 439 8.73 14.04 12.06
C VAL A 439 8.03 15.33 11.67
N ILE A 440 8.41 16.43 12.33
CA ILE A 440 7.98 17.78 11.99
C ILE A 440 9.07 18.45 11.17
N ILE A 441 8.71 19.03 10.03
CA ILE A 441 9.66 19.73 9.14
C ILE A 441 9.17 21.16 8.92
N GLY A 442 10.06 22.13 9.15
CA GLY A 442 9.82 23.55 8.85
C GLY A 442 9.18 24.36 9.98
N LEU A 443 9.13 23.85 11.21
CA LEU A 443 8.83 24.64 12.41
C LEU A 443 10.10 24.80 13.26
N SER A 444 10.25 25.95 13.92
CA SER A 444 11.22 26.09 15.01
C SER A 444 10.77 25.31 16.25
N ASP A 445 11.70 25.03 17.18
CA ASP A 445 11.38 24.36 18.44
C ASP A 445 10.32 25.15 19.24
N GLU A 446 10.40 26.48 19.26
CA GLU A 446 9.43 27.33 19.94
C GLU A 446 8.06 27.31 19.25
N GLU A 447 8.02 27.25 17.92
CA GLU A 447 6.77 27.15 17.17
C GLU A 447 6.09 25.79 17.38
N LEU A 448 6.88 24.71 17.36
CA LEU A 448 6.41 23.36 17.63
C LEU A 448 5.85 23.27 19.06
N GLN A 449 6.59 23.77 20.04
CA GLN A 449 6.18 23.76 21.44
C GLN A 449 4.86 24.53 21.63
N ARG A 450 4.74 25.73 21.06
CA ARG A 450 3.48 26.50 21.09
C ARG A 450 2.33 25.75 20.44
N ALA A 451 2.54 25.14 19.27
CA ALA A 451 1.51 24.38 18.56
C ALA A 451 1.02 23.17 19.37
N LEU A 452 1.92 22.50 20.09
CA LEU A 452 1.57 21.39 20.99
C LEU A 452 0.79 21.88 22.22
N GLU A 453 1.19 22.99 22.83
CA GLU A 453 0.52 23.57 24.01
C GLU A 453 -0.92 23.98 23.73
N VAL A 454 -1.17 24.64 22.60
CA VAL A 454 -2.53 25.06 22.20
C VAL A 454 -3.30 23.98 21.43
N GLN A 455 -2.68 22.81 21.22
CA GLN A 455 -3.23 21.68 20.46
C GLN A 455 -3.67 22.07 19.02
N ASP A 456 -2.86 22.88 18.33
CA ASP A 456 -3.11 23.28 16.94
C ASP A 456 -2.76 22.16 15.96
N TYR A 457 -3.63 21.16 15.89
CA TYR A 457 -3.46 20.01 15.00
C TYR A 457 -3.47 20.38 13.52
N ARG A 458 -4.09 21.50 13.13
CA ARG A 458 -4.05 21.96 11.74
C ARG A 458 -2.65 22.44 11.39
N LYS A 459 -2.04 23.27 12.22
CA LYS A 459 -0.64 23.69 12.04
C LYS A 459 0.30 22.50 12.08
N LEU A 460 0.16 21.60 13.05
CA LEU A 460 0.98 20.38 13.11
C LEU A 460 0.82 19.53 11.84
N SER A 461 -0.40 19.38 11.32
CA SER A 461 -0.68 18.63 10.09
C SER A 461 0.12 19.16 8.91
N GLU A 462 0.20 20.49 8.72
CA GLU A 462 0.92 21.10 7.58
C GLU A 462 2.42 20.74 7.57
N HIS A 463 2.99 20.44 8.73
CA HIS A 463 4.42 20.18 8.91
C HIS A 463 4.75 18.72 9.24
N LEU A 464 3.76 17.82 9.25
CA LEU A 464 3.92 16.43 9.67
C LEU A 464 4.25 15.51 8.48
N TYR A 465 5.38 14.81 8.60
CA TYR A 465 5.87 13.88 7.59
C TYR A 465 6.23 12.54 8.23
N ARG A 466 6.06 11.44 7.50
CA ARG A 466 6.59 10.13 7.89
C ARG A 466 7.95 9.90 7.26
N VAL A 467 8.87 9.29 8.00
CA VAL A 467 10.11 8.75 7.44
C VAL A 467 9.76 7.60 6.50
N GLN A 468 9.94 7.81 5.20
CA GLN A 468 9.61 6.83 4.17
C GLN A 468 10.79 5.92 3.82
N LYS A 469 11.97 6.52 3.61
CA LYS A 469 13.20 5.80 3.26
C LYS A 469 14.37 6.43 4.00
N VAL A 470 15.26 5.59 4.49
CA VAL A 470 16.54 6.01 5.08
C VAL A 470 17.65 5.25 4.39
N SER A 471 18.63 5.98 3.86
CA SER A 471 19.85 5.46 3.29
C SER A 471 20.96 6.50 3.44
N SER A 472 22.21 6.09 3.22
CA SER A 472 23.36 6.98 3.43
C SER A 472 23.22 8.25 2.58
N LEU A 473 23.24 9.41 3.24
CA LEU A 473 23.06 10.74 2.65
C LEU A 473 21.77 10.94 1.83
N TYR A 474 20.81 10.05 1.96
CA TYR A 474 19.55 10.12 1.22
C TYR A 474 18.40 9.65 2.09
N TYR A 475 17.63 10.61 2.57
CA TYR A 475 16.45 10.40 3.39
C TYR A 475 15.23 10.83 2.59
N VAL A 476 14.08 10.24 2.84
CA VAL A 476 12.84 10.67 2.20
C VAL A 476 11.77 10.76 3.26
N PHE A 477 11.19 11.95 3.41
CA PHE A 477 10.10 12.22 4.34
C PHE A 477 8.84 12.46 3.53
N ARG A 478 7.78 11.68 3.74
CA ARG A 478 6.54 11.74 2.96
C ARG A 478 5.45 12.42 3.79
N TYR A 479 4.74 13.37 3.20
CA TYR A 479 3.66 14.07 3.90
C TYR A 479 2.62 13.07 4.42
N HIS A 480 2.14 13.27 5.65
CA HIS A 480 1.37 12.23 6.37
C HIS A 480 0.04 11.86 5.71
N LEU A 481 -0.57 12.78 4.96
CA LEU A 481 -1.82 12.52 4.24
C LEU A 481 -1.63 11.76 2.92
N GLU A 482 -0.41 11.71 2.38
CA GLU A 482 -0.14 11.07 1.08
C GLU A 482 -0.27 9.55 1.16
N THR A 483 -1.21 9.02 0.39
CA THR A 483 -1.44 7.56 0.33
C THR A 483 -0.59 6.85 -0.73
N SER A 484 -0.04 7.60 -1.68
CA SER A 484 0.74 7.06 -2.80
C SER A 484 2.23 7.32 -2.63
N VAL A 485 3.03 6.36 -3.09
CA VAL A 485 4.50 6.45 -3.17
C VAL A 485 5.01 6.53 -4.61
N ALA A 486 4.10 6.65 -5.59
CA ALA A 486 4.44 6.64 -7.00
C ALA A 486 5.12 7.93 -7.47
N ASP A 487 4.76 9.07 -6.87
CA ASP A 487 5.40 10.35 -7.14
C ASP A 487 6.63 10.52 -6.24
N ASP A 488 7.80 10.50 -6.85
CA ASP A 488 9.08 10.71 -6.20
C ASP A 488 9.85 11.89 -6.83
N LYS A 489 9.17 12.81 -7.50
CA LYS A 489 9.84 13.95 -8.17
C LYS A 489 9.31 15.31 -7.74
N ASN A 490 8.03 15.41 -7.38
CA ASN A 490 7.46 16.70 -7.02
C ASN A 490 7.76 17.11 -5.56
N THR A 491 8.80 17.93 -5.36
CA THR A 491 9.15 18.58 -4.08
C THR A 491 8.69 20.05 -4.01
N SER A 492 7.85 20.49 -4.95
CA SER A 492 7.40 21.89 -5.03
C SER A 492 6.18 22.16 -4.16
N GLY A 493 5.79 23.43 -4.08
CA GLY A 493 4.62 23.90 -3.35
C GLY A 493 4.86 24.21 -1.87
N ARG A 494 3.85 24.77 -1.22
CA ARG A 494 3.93 25.20 0.19
C ARG A 494 4.04 24.00 1.12
N ILE A 495 3.31 22.92 0.82
CA ILE A 495 3.32 21.66 1.56
C ILE A 495 3.64 20.54 0.57
N PRO A 496 4.93 20.31 0.27
CA PRO A 496 5.34 19.35 -0.74
C PRO A 496 4.94 17.93 -0.34
N LYS A 497 4.74 17.05 -1.32
CA LYS A 497 4.43 15.63 -1.07
C LYS A 497 5.54 14.93 -0.30
N PHE A 498 6.80 15.33 -0.51
CA PHE A 498 7.92 14.78 0.21
C PHE A 498 9.10 15.76 0.30
N HIS A 499 9.95 15.56 1.30
CA HIS A 499 11.28 16.16 1.45
C HIS A 499 12.37 15.10 1.22
N ARG A 500 13.55 15.53 0.79
CA ARG A 500 14.73 14.68 0.55
C ARG A 500 15.95 15.19 1.31
#